data_AF-A0A8T2BE17-F1
#
_entry.id   AF-A0A8T2BE17-F1
#
_cell.length_a   1.000
_cell.length_b   1.000
_cell.length_c   1.000
_cell.angle_alpha   90.00
_cell.angle_beta   90.00
_cell.angle_gamma   90.00
#
_symmetry.space_group_name_H-M   'P 1'
#
loop_
_entity.id
_entity.type
_entity.pdbx_description
1 polymer ?
#
loop_
_entity_poly.entity_id
_entity_poly.type
_entity_poly.pdbx_seq_one_letter_code
_entity_poly.pdbx_strand_id
1 'polypeptide(L)'
;MSQKVGPFGGNKGHAFDDGVFGYDDVKKVIVGEDDHGVIYMKIEYVKDGKFETQVHGKATETRKEFELNYPDEYITSIHGSYSDVSKYNSTVVKTLIFKTSHGRTSPMFGKTAFFKTDFVVEGKGGAKLIGFHGRSGDAIDAIGAHFFASSPPLKQLQPQGGNGGSAWDDGVYDGVKKILVGQDGNRVSYVRFEYVKGSISIPHSHGKRKQEPKEFVLDYPNEHIASVEGTSDGFVTSLTFKTSKGKTSPTFGNVIGTKFVFAEKDFVLVGFRGRSSDLIDALGAHFGPAPPTVPVPVPAKKLEAKGGNGGAAWDDGFYEDVRKIYIGQGDSGVSFVKFEYVNGKELVAGVGHGKMSILGTEEFVLDFPNEYIVSVEGCYDNVFGIEAELVTMLRFKTNKRTSPPFGLDAGTPFTLEMKDHKIVGFHGKAGDFVHQVGVYVSPIFKS
;
A
#
# COMPACT_ATOMS: atom_id res chain seq x y z
N MET A 1 -9.28 -3.44 4.88
CA MET A 1 -9.77 -4.34 5.97
C MET A 1 -10.29 -3.44 7.07
N SER A 2 -11.56 -3.58 7.45
CA SER A 2 -12.16 -2.82 8.54
C SER A 2 -11.88 -3.47 9.89
N GLN A 3 -11.71 -2.66 10.93
CA GLN A 3 -11.46 -3.06 12.31
C GLN A 3 -12.56 -2.49 13.19
N LYS A 4 -13.21 -3.34 13.98
CA LYS A 4 -14.19 -2.94 15.00
C LYS A 4 -13.50 -2.88 16.37
N VAL A 5 -13.64 -1.77 17.10
CA VAL A 5 -13.04 -1.56 18.43
C VAL A 5 -14.10 -1.09 19.42
N GLY A 6 -14.06 -1.61 20.65
CA GLY A 6 -15.09 -1.38 21.67
C GLY A 6 -16.31 -2.31 21.52
N PRO A 7 -17.48 -1.96 22.10
CA PRO A 7 -17.77 -0.69 22.74
C PRO A 7 -17.32 -0.65 24.21
N PHE A 8 -17.09 0.56 24.73
CA PHE A 8 -16.72 0.82 26.12
C PHE A 8 -17.86 1.57 26.81
N GLY A 9 -18.27 1.11 27.99
CA GLY A 9 -19.38 1.68 28.77
C GLY A 9 -20.32 0.60 29.33
N GLY A 10 -21.57 0.97 29.56
CA GLY A 10 -22.62 0.12 30.14
C GLY A 10 -23.31 -0.82 29.16
N ASN A 11 -24.10 -1.74 29.72
CA ASN A 11 -24.85 -2.76 28.98
C ASN A 11 -26.35 -2.43 28.80
N LYS A 12 -26.83 -1.28 29.31
CA LYS A 12 -28.20 -0.81 29.08
C LYS A 12 -28.33 -0.11 27.72
N GLY A 13 -29.50 0.48 27.46
CA GLY A 13 -29.85 1.06 26.17
C GLY A 13 -30.05 0.02 25.06
N HIS A 14 -30.47 0.50 23.90
CA HIS A 14 -30.57 -0.27 22.67
C HIS A 14 -29.24 -0.26 21.93
N ALA A 15 -28.83 -1.41 21.40
CA ALA A 15 -27.63 -1.49 20.58
C ALA A 15 -27.83 -0.72 19.27
N PHE A 16 -26.79 -0.03 18.82
CA PHE A 16 -26.74 0.58 17.49
C PHE A 16 -25.42 0.21 16.81
N ASP A 17 -25.44 0.13 15.50
CA ASP A 17 -24.26 -0.07 14.67
C ASP A 17 -24.50 0.65 13.34
N ASP A 18 -23.79 1.76 13.13
CA ASP A 18 -23.90 2.55 11.90
C ASP A 18 -23.25 1.84 10.70
N GLY A 19 -22.58 0.72 10.94
CA GLY A 19 -22.06 -0.18 9.92
C GLY A 19 -20.74 0.28 9.27
N VAL A 20 -20.21 -0.62 8.44
CA VAL A 20 -18.99 -0.43 7.62
C VAL A 20 -19.34 -0.31 6.12
N PHE A 21 -20.53 -0.80 5.74
CA PHE A 21 -20.93 -0.96 4.34
C PHE A 21 -21.70 0.27 3.86
N GLY A 22 -20.96 1.34 3.58
CA GLY A 22 -21.49 2.49 2.84
C GLY A 22 -20.84 3.83 3.18
N TYR A 23 -20.23 3.99 4.35
CA TYR A 23 -19.64 5.27 4.74
C TYR A 23 -18.15 5.33 4.41
N ASP A 24 -17.77 6.38 3.68
CA ASP A 24 -16.41 6.69 3.26
C ASP A 24 -15.66 7.49 4.33
N ASP A 25 -16.37 8.33 5.11
CA ASP A 25 -15.80 9.24 6.09
C ASP A 25 -16.82 9.74 7.13
N VAL A 26 -16.32 10.42 8.16
CA VAL A 26 -17.07 11.32 9.03
C VAL A 26 -16.71 12.76 8.68
N LYS A 27 -17.69 13.62 8.45
CA LYS A 27 -17.49 15.05 8.24
C LYS A 27 -17.60 15.85 9.53
N LYS A 28 -18.58 15.49 10.36
CA LYS A 28 -18.95 16.26 11.55
C LYS A 28 -19.49 15.35 12.62
N VAL A 29 -19.09 15.62 13.87
CA VAL A 29 -19.68 15.00 15.06
C VAL A 29 -20.32 16.10 15.91
N ILE A 30 -21.56 15.88 16.31
CA ILE A 30 -22.35 16.79 17.13
C ILE A 30 -22.71 16.02 18.40
N VAL A 31 -22.27 16.53 19.55
CA VAL A 31 -22.47 15.86 20.85
C VAL A 31 -23.31 16.74 21.75
N GLY A 32 -24.32 16.14 22.38
CA GLY A 32 -25.11 16.75 23.44
C GLY A 32 -24.81 16.10 24.78
N GLU A 33 -24.75 16.94 25.82
CA GLU A 33 -24.32 16.57 27.16
C GLU A 33 -25.30 17.11 28.22
N ASP A 34 -25.32 16.47 29.38
CA ASP A 34 -25.95 17.00 30.60
C ASP A 34 -24.98 16.89 31.79
N ASP A 35 -25.46 17.14 33.01
CA ASP A 35 -24.65 17.01 34.23
C ASP A 35 -24.13 15.58 34.48
N HIS A 36 -24.70 14.60 33.79
CA HIS A 36 -24.47 13.18 34.03
C HIS A 36 -23.67 12.50 32.91
N GLY A 37 -23.42 13.15 31.78
CA GLY A 37 -22.49 12.64 30.76
C GLY A 37 -22.91 13.01 29.34
N VAL A 38 -22.52 12.17 28.39
CA VAL A 38 -22.92 12.29 26.99
C VAL A 38 -24.30 11.65 26.82
N ILE A 39 -25.27 12.44 26.38
CA ILE A 39 -26.66 11.98 26.22
C ILE A 39 -27.10 11.89 24.77
N TYR A 40 -26.38 12.54 23.85
CA TYR A 40 -26.75 12.64 22.45
C TYR A 40 -25.52 12.62 21.57
N MET A 41 -25.60 11.89 20.45
CA MET A 41 -24.64 11.99 19.37
C MET A 41 -25.37 12.04 18.03
N LYS A 42 -25.01 13.02 17.20
CA LYS A 42 -25.35 13.05 15.77
C LYS A 42 -24.06 13.05 14.97
N ILE A 43 -23.99 12.17 13.99
CA ILE A 43 -22.83 12.01 13.12
C ILE A 43 -23.27 12.31 11.70
N GLU A 44 -22.53 13.19 11.01
CA GLU A 44 -22.68 13.41 9.57
C GLU A 44 -21.59 12.62 8.85
N TYR A 45 -22.00 11.53 8.21
CA TYR A 45 -21.13 10.67 7.41
C TYR A 45 -21.09 11.10 5.96
N VAL A 46 -20.00 10.75 5.28
CA VAL A 46 -19.86 10.84 3.84
C VAL A 46 -20.11 9.47 3.22
N LYS A 47 -20.94 9.40 2.19
CA LYS A 47 -21.27 8.18 1.43
C LYS A 47 -21.45 8.52 -0.03
N ASP A 48 -20.60 7.97 -0.89
CA ASP A 48 -20.61 8.21 -2.34
C ASP A 48 -20.59 9.71 -2.68
N GLY A 49 -19.82 10.50 -1.90
CA GLY A 49 -19.74 11.96 -2.02
C GLY A 49 -20.96 12.75 -1.53
N LYS A 50 -21.96 12.10 -0.93
CA LYS A 50 -23.13 12.72 -0.30
C LYS A 50 -23.03 12.65 1.23
N PHE A 51 -23.86 13.44 1.91
CA PHE A 51 -23.93 13.46 3.37
C PHE A 51 -25.16 12.71 3.87
N GLU A 52 -24.95 11.75 4.76
CA GLU A 52 -26.00 11.05 5.51
C GLU A 52 -25.80 11.29 7.01
N THR A 53 -26.89 11.29 7.79
CA THR A 53 -26.80 11.55 9.24
C THR A 53 -27.36 10.41 10.07
N GLN A 54 -26.63 10.00 11.10
CA GLN A 54 -27.10 9.06 12.12
C GLN A 54 -27.22 9.76 13.47
N VAL A 55 -28.18 9.34 14.29
CA VAL A 55 -28.50 9.96 15.58
C VAL A 55 -28.71 8.89 16.64
N HIS A 56 -28.04 9.06 17.78
CA HIS A 56 -28.08 8.16 18.93
C HIS A 56 -28.30 8.92 20.24
N GLY A 57 -28.98 8.29 21.18
CA GLY A 57 -29.33 8.88 22.47
C GLY A 57 -30.52 9.86 22.43
N LYS A 58 -30.61 10.71 23.45
CA LYS A 58 -31.75 11.60 23.70
C LYS A 58 -31.48 13.01 23.19
N ALA A 59 -32.38 13.53 22.35
CA ALA A 59 -32.28 14.89 21.85
C ALA A 59 -32.19 15.91 23.00
N THR A 60 -31.29 16.88 22.83
CA THR A 60 -31.09 18.02 23.74
C THR A 60 -30.96 19.31 22.92
N GLU A 61 -31.23 20.45 23.55
CA GLU A 61 -31.10 21.78 22.95
C GLU A 61 -29.64 22.25 22.92
N THR A 62 -28.84 21.86 23.91
CA THR A 62 -27.43 22.25 24.00
C THR A 62 -26.54 21.20 23.32
N ARG A 63 -25.92 21.59 22.20
CA ARG A 63 -25.05 20.72 21.41
C ARG A 63 -23.75 21.43 21.08
N LYS A 64 -22.66 20.67 21.06
CA LYS A 64 -21.34 21.14 20.63
C LYS A 64 -20.96 20.39 19.36
N GLU A 65 -20.37 21.10 18.40
CA GLU A 65 -19.97 20.53 17.11
C GLU A 65 -18.45 20.38 17.02
N PHE A 66 -18.02 19.35 16.30
CA PHE A 66 -16.66 19.17 15.85
C PHE A 66 -16.67 18.81 14.37
N GLU A 67 -16.30 19.79 13.55
CA GLU A 67 -16.22 19.66 12.10
C GLU A 67 -14.77 19.36 11.67
N LEU A 68 -14.65 18.43 10.73
CA LEU A 68 -13.38 17.99 10.14
C LEU A 68 -13.13 18.72 8.83
N ASN A 69 -11.87 18.98 8.50
CA ASN A 69 -11.49 19.53 7.21
C ASN A 69 -11.54 18.44 6.10
N TYR A 70 -12.75 18.03 5.73
CA TYR A 70 -12.97 17.02 4.70
C TYR A 70 -12.55 17.53 3.31
N PRO A 71 -11.90 16.70 2.45
CA PRO A 71 -11.55 15.29 2.65
C PRO A 71 -10.17 15.04 3.29
N ASP A 72 -9.45 16.09 3.65
CA ASP A 72 -8.04 16.01 4.06
C ASP A 72 -7.86 15.51 5.51
N GLU A 73 -8.88 15.68 6.34
CA GLU A 73 -8.86 15.35 7.76
C GLU A 73 -9.87 14.27 8.13
N TYR A 74 -9.42 13.28 8.90
CA TYR A 74 -10.27 12.21 9.42
C TYR A 74 -9.97 11.89 10.89
N ILE A 75 -10.91 11.27 11.59
CA ILE A 75 -10.75 10.85 12.99
C ILE A 75 -9.92 9.56 13.06
N THR A 76 -8.91 9.54 13.93
CA THR A 76 -8.00 8.39 14.13
C THR A 76 -8.23 7.67 15.45
N SER A 77 -8.73 8.38 16.47
CA SER A 77 -9.06 7.78 17.77
C SER A 77 -10.08 8.60 18.55
N ILE A 78 -10.75 7.91 19.47
CA ILE A 78 -11.65 8.49 20.46
C ILE A 78 -11.05 8.19 21.83
N HIS A 79 -10.83 9.22 22.62
CA HIS A 79 -10.50 9.12 24.03
C HIS A 79 -11.75 9.46 24.83
N GLY A 80 -12.00 8.75 25.91
CA GLY A 80 -13.16 9.02 26.74
C GLY A 80 -13.07 8.40 28.11
N SER A 81 -14.16 8.57 28.86
CA SER A 81 -14.35 7.90 30.14
C SER A 81 -15.79 7.49 30.32
N TYR A 82 -16.05 6.48 31.14
CA TYR A 82 -17.39 6.09 31.55
C TYR A 82 -17.46 5.87 33.06
N SER A 83 -18.65 6.03 33.64
CA SER A 83 -18.90 5.78 35.06
C SER A 83 -20.35 5.38 35.30
N ASP A 84 -20.61 4.78 36.46
CA ASP A 84 -21.97 4.54 36.91
C ASP A 84 -22.69 5.85 37.21
N VAL A 85 -23.96 5.91 36.81
CA VAL A 85 -24.84 7.05 37.00
C VAL A 85 -26.19 6.56 37.51
N SER A 86 -26.49 6.88 38.77
CA SER A 86 -27.72 6.46 39.45
C SER A 86 -29.00 6.91 38.74
N LYS A 87 -29.00 8.11 38.14
CA LYS A 87 -30.13 8.66 37.36
C LYS A 87 -30.58 7.73 36.23
N TYR A 88 -29.62 7.10 35.54
CA TYR A 88 -29.90 6.15 34.46
C TYR A 88 -29.91 4.70 34.94
N ASN A 89 -29.55 4.47 36.21
CA ASN A 89 -29.28 3.16 36.75
C ASN A 89 -28.34 2.36 35.83
N SER A 90 -27.34 3.04 35.23
CA SER A 90 -26.49 2.51 34.15
C SER A 90 -25.09 3.09 34.24
N THR A 91 -24.13 2.39 33.65
CA THR A 91 -22.83 2.95 33.31
C THR A 91 -22.96 3.76 32.02
N VAL A 92 -22.55 5.02 32.03
CA VAL A 92 -22.74 5.97 30.93
C VAL A 92 -21.41 6.57 30.51
N VAL A 93 -21.26 6.83 29.21
CA VAL A 93 -20.12 7.56 28.65
C VAL A 93 -20.12 8.98 29.21
N LYS A 94 -19.10 9.31 30.00
CA LYS A 94 -18.95 10.59 30.69
C LYS A 94 -18.28 11.64 29.83
N THR A 95 -17.23 11.25 29.10
CA THR A 95 -16.47 12.18 28.26
C THR A 95 -16.09 11.58 26.92
N LEU A 96 -15.95 12.44 25.92
CA LEU A 96 -15.42 12.12 24.58
C LEU A 96 -14.47 13.21 24.10
N ILE A 97 -13.35 12.79 23.51
CA ILE A 97 -12.37 13.64 22.82
C ILE A 97 -11.98 12.89 21.54
N PHE A 98 -12.09 13.54 20.39
CA PHE A 98 -11.67 12.98 19.11
C PHE A 98 -10.28 13.49 18.74
N LYS A 99 -9.40 12.60 18.27
CA LYS A 99 -8.12 12.97 17.65
C LYS A 99 -8.19 12.75 16.15
N THR A 100 -7.51 13.61 15.39
CA THR A 100 -7.56 13.59 13.93
C THR A 100 -6.21 13.27 13.29
N SER A 101 -6.23 12.99 11.99
CA SER A 101 -5.05 12.78 11.14
C SER A 101 -4.12 13.99 11.08
N HIS A 102 -4.63 15.21 11.31
CA HIS A 102 -3.83 16.44 11.40
C HIS A 102 -3.18 16.65 12.78
N GLY A 103 -3.33 15.69 13.70
CA GLY A 103 -2.74 15.77 15.04
C GLY A 103 -3.46 16.72 15.99
N ARG A 104 -4.59 17.32 15.59
CA ARG A 104 -5.42 18.13 16.49
C ARG A 104 -6.44 17.29 17.25
N THR A 105 -6.94 17.85 18.35
CA THR A 105 -7.96 17.26 19.22
C THR A 105 -9.23 18.10 19.20
N SER A 106 -10.38 17.45 19.33
CA SER A 106 -11.64 18.15 19.59
C SER A 106 -11.63 18.75 21.00
N PRO A 107 -12.55 19.70 21.29
CA PRO A 107 -12.94 19.97 22.67
C PRO A 107 -13.37 18.68 23.39
N MET A 108 -13.25 18.67 24.72
CA MET A 108 -13.86 17.62 25.53
C MET A 108 -15.37 17.81 25.53
N PHE A 109 -16.07 16.75 25.13
CA PHE A 109 -17.51 16.63 25.29
C PHE A 109 -17.83 15.87 26.58
N GLY A 110 -18.96 16.21 27.19
CA GLY A 110 -19.42 15.63 28.45
C GLY A 110 -18.75 16.23 29.69
N LYS A 111 -18.93 15.57 30.83
CA LYS A 111 -18.42 16.00 32.14
C LYS A 111 -17.68 14.88 32.83
N THR A 112 -16.50 15.20 33.37
CA THR A 112 -15.68 14.26 34.14
C THR A 112 -16.40 13.83 35.43
N ALA A 113 -16.37 12.54 35.76
CA ALA A 113 -16.78 12.02 37.06
C ALA A 113 -15.57 11.82 37.98
N PHE A 114 -15.81 11.82 39.29
CA PHE A 114 -14.78 11.58 40.31
C PHE A 114 -14.27 10.12 40.27
N PHE A 115 -15.20 9.17 40.16
CA PHE A 115 -14.90 7.76 39.88
C PHE A 115 -15.26 7.48 38.43
N LYS A 116 -14.26 7.18 37.60
CA LYS A 116 -14.42 6.90 36.17
C LYS A 116 -13.41 5.88 35.70
N THR A 117 -13.73 5.20 34.60
CA THR A 117 -12.79 4.38 33.85
C THR A 117 -12.52 5.06 32.52
N ASP A 118 -11.26 5.34 32.22
CA ASP A 118 -10.85 5.91 30.94
C ASP A 118 -10.75 4.81 29.87
N PHE A 119 -11.02 5.18 28.62
CA PHE A 119 -10.91 4.29 27.48
C PHE A 119 -10.33 5.00 26.26
N VAL A 120 -9.76 4.19 25.36
CA VAL A 120 -9.29 4.62 24.05
C VAL A 120 -9.86 3.68 23.01
N VAL A 121 -10.53 4.26 22.01
CA VAL A 121 -11.01 3.58 20.81
C VAL A 121 -10.12 4.02 19.66
N GLU A 122 -9.18 3.19 19.25
CA GLU A 122 -8.20 3.53 18.21
C GLU A 122 -8.04 2.39 17.19
N GLY A 123 -7.96 2.76 15.91
CA GLY A 123 -7.67 1.83 14.84
C GLY A 123 -6.16 1.60 14.68
N LYS A 124 -5.76 0.40 14.26
CA LYS A 124 -4.34 0.07 14.00
C LYS A 124 -3.77 0.94 12.89
N GLY A 125 -2.55 1.46 13.10
CA GLY A 125 -1.78 2.14 12.05
C GLY A 125 -2.36 3.49 11.59
N GLY A 126 -3.10 4.20 12.44
CA GLY A 126 -3.72 5.48 12.06
C GLY A 126 -4.95 5.30 11.17
N ALA A 127 -5.62 4.16 11.27
CA ALA A 127 -6.83 3.87 10.52
C ALA A 127 -7.91 4.94 10.75
N LYS A 128 -8.72 5.15 9.73
CA LYS A 128 -9.76 6.18 9.65
C LYS A 128 -11.05 5.66 10.25
N LEU A 129 -11.67 6.41 11.15
CA LEU A 129 -12.98 6.09 11.65
C LEU A 129 -14.01 6.28 10.54
N ILE A 130 -14.77 5.23 10.22
CA ILE A 130 -15.81 5.23 9.18
C ILE A 130 -17.20 4.91 9.72
N GLY A 131 -17.33 4.53 10.99
CA GLY A 131 -18.61 4.19 11.59
C GLY A 131 -18.52 4.15 13.10
N PHE A 132 -19.65 4.38 13.77
CA PHE A 132 -19.81 4.22 15.21
C PHE A 132 -20.71 3.00 15.51
N HIS A 133 -20.45 2.35 16.64
CA HIS A 133 -21.35 1.33 17.18
C HIS A 133 -21.38 1.46 18.70
N GLY A 134 -22.41 0.95 19.35
CA GLY A 134 -22.54 1.14 20.79
C GLY A 134 -23.92 0.82 21.32
N ARG A 135 -24.28 1.47 22.42
CA ARG A 135 -25.58 1.35 23.06
C ARG A 135 -26.07 2.71 23.52
N SER A 136 -27.35 3.00 23.26
CA SER A 136 -27.95 4.26 23.68
C SER A 136 -29.42 4.13 24.09
N GLY A 137 -29.85 5.01 24.98
CA GLY A 137 -31.22 5.19 25.41
C GLY A 137 -31.44 6.65 25.82
N ASP A 138 -31.74 6.89 27.10
CA ASP A 138 -31.75 8.25 27.65
C ASP A 138 -30.34 8.89 27.71
N ALA A 139 -29.29 8.09 27.60
CA ALA A 139 -27.91 8.52 27.48
C ALA A 139 -27.12 7.64 26.50
N ILE A 140 -25.85 7.98 26.23
CA ILE A 140 -24.93 7.08 25.53
C ILE A 140 -24.33 6.12 26.56
N ASP A 141 -24.88 4.91 26.65
CA ASP A 141 -24.43 3.89 27.61
C ASP A 141 -23.04 3.36 27.25
N ALA A 142 -22.79 3.06 25.98
CA ALA A 142 -21.50 2.57 25.50
C ALA A 142 -21.18 3.03 24.09
N ILE A 143 -19.90 3.18 23.79
CA ILE A 143 -19.41 3.66 22.48
C ILE A 143 -18.20 2.87 21.99
N GLY A 144 -18.20 2.58 20.71
CA GLY A 144 -17.13 1.97 19.95
C GLY A 144 -17.13 2.53 18.53
N ALA A 145 -16.15 2.10 17.74
CA ALA A 145 -15.98 2.58 16.38
C ALA A 145 -15.52 1.48 15.43
N HIS A 146 -15.86 1.67 14.16
CA HIS A 146 -15.31 0.96 13.02
C HIS A 146 -14.27 1.83 12.36
N PHE A 147 -13.10 1.25 12.13
CA PHE A 147 -12.00 1.87 11.42
C PHE A 147 -11.80 1.16 10.10
N PHE A 148 -11.63 1.91 9.03
CA PHE A 148 -11.07 1.39 7.80
C PHE A 148 -9.59 1.75 7.77
N ALA A 149 -8.74 0.82 7.32
CA ALA A 149 -7.34 1.13 7.07
C ALA A 149 -7.27 2.37 6.14
N SER A 150 -6.97 3.53 6.73
CA SER A 150 -6.74 4.76 5.99
C SER A 150 -5.34 4.69 5.43
N SER A 151 -5.15 5.24 4.24
CA SER A 151 -3.81 5.56 3.79
C SER A 151 -3.13 6.40 4.90
N PRO A 152 -1.90 6.05 5.28
CA PRO A 152 -1.28 6.58 6.50
C PRO A 152 -1.06 8.12 6.35
N PRO A 153 -0.86 8.89 7.45
CA PRO A 153 -0.98 10.36 7.48
C PRO A 153 -0.19 11.07 6.39
N LEU A 154 -0.81 11.94 5.60
CA LEU A 154 -0.16 12.71 4.53
C LEU A 154 0.41 14.03 5.07
N LYS A 155 1.63 14.40 4.65
CA LYS A 155 2.28 15.68 4.92
C LYS A 155 2.41 16.47 3.62
N GLN A 156 2.04 17.75 3.64
CA GLN A 156 2.10 18.62 2.47
C GLN A 156 3.10 19.75 2.68
N LEU A 157 4.06 19.90 1.77
CA LEU A 157 4.98 21.03 1.75
C LEU A 157 4.51 22.06 0.73
N GLN A 158 4.39 23.32 1.17
CA GLN A 158 3.87 24.41 0.36
C GLN A 158 4.82 24.75 -0.80
N PRO A 159 4.28 25.16 -1.98
CA PRO A 159 5.09 25.54 -3.12
C PRO A 159 6.14 26.62 -2.77
N GLN A 160 7.39 26.35 -3.12
CA GLN A 160 8.53 27.27 -3.02
C GLN A 160 8.85 27.82 -4.41
N GLY A 161 8.94 29.14 -4.52
CA GLY A 161 9.14 29.85 -5.79
C GLY A 161 8.36 31.15 -5.85
N GLY A 162 7.92 31.54 -7.04
CA GLY A 162 7.12 32.74 -7.27
C GLY A 162 5.60 32.53 -7.16
N ASN A 163 4.87 33.66 -7.17
CA ASN A 163 3.41 33.68 -7.11
C ASN A 163 2.73 33.74 -8.49
N GLY A 164 3.50 33.66 -9.57
CA GLY A 164 3.00 33.67 -10.94
C GLY A 164 2.33 32.34 -11.35
N GLY A 165 1.88 32.27 -12.60
CA GLY A 165 1.29 31.06 -13.19
C GLY A 165 -0.04 30.62 -12.56
N SER A 166 -0.59 29.54 -13.11
CA SER A 166 -1.79 28.86 -12.57
C SER A 166 -1.38 27.79 -11.57
N ALA A 167 -2.10 27.73 -10.44
CA ALA A 167 -1.88 26.70 -9.44
C ALA A 167 -2.34 25.33 -9.95
N TRP A 168 -1.63 24.28 -9.54
CA TRP A 168 -1.96 22.90 -9.83
C TRP A 168 -1.56 22.00 -8.66
N ASP A 169 -2.26 20.87 -8.57
CA ASP A 169 -2.00 19.83 -7.59
C ASP A 169 -2.30 18.49 -8.25
N ASP A 170 -1.30 17.63 -8.38
CA ASP A 170 -1.48 16.34 -9.02
C ASP A 170 -2.24 15.35 -8.13
N GLY A 171 -2.35 15.64 -6.82
CA GLY A 171 -2.91 14.74 -5.83
C GLY A 171 -1.89 13.72 -5.30
N VAL A 172 -2.41 12.62 -4.75
CA VAL A 172 -1.64 11.60 -4.01
C VAL A 172 -1.68 10.27 -4.75
N TYR A 173 -0.50 9.64 -4.85
CA TYR A 173 -0.26 8.38 -5.56
C TYR A 173 0.53 7.39 -4.69
N ASP A 174 0.75 6.18 -5.18
CA ASP A 174 1.53 5.17 -4.47
C ASP A 174 3.05 5.44 -4.56
N GLY A 175 3.47 6.23 -5.55
CA GLY A 175 4.85 6.70 -5.70
C GLY A 175 5.14 7.30 -7.08
N VAL A 176 6.39 7.69 -7.28
CA VAL A 176 6.90 8.28 -8.53
C VAL A 176 7.91 7.32 -9.15
N LYS A 177 7.72 6.92 -10.41
CA LYS A 177 8.66 6.01 -11.11
C LYS A 177 9.57 6.71 -12.13
N LYS A 178 9.14 7.87 -12.64
CA LYS A 178 9.92 8.63 -13.62
C LYS A 178 9.61 10.11 -13.54
N ILE A 179 10.65 10.92 -13.73
CA ILE A 179 10.58 12.37 -13.79
C ILE A 179 11.23 12.82 -15.09
N LEU A 180 10.62 13.77 -15.79
CA LEU A 180 11.23 14.45 -16.92
C LEU A 180 11.27 15.95 -16.62
N VAL A 181 12.43 16.57 -16.83
CA VAL A 181 12.63 18.01 -16.57
C VAL A 181 13.14 18.69 -17.84
N GLY A 182 12.35 19.63 -18.37
CA GLY A 182 12.73 20.51 -19.46
C GLY A 182 13.19 21.87 -18.95
N GLN A 183 14.08 22.51 -19.70
CA GLN A 183 14.70 23.78 -19.33
C GLN A 183 14.49 24.81 -20.45
N ASP A 184 14.52 26.08 -20.07
CA ASP A 184 14.56 27.23 -20.98
C ASP A 184 15.59 28.24 -20.45
N GLY A 185 16.73 28.32 -21.13
CA GLY A 185 17.89 29.06 -20.63
C GLY A 185 18.29 28.59 -19.23
N ASN A 186 18.18 29.49 -18.25
CA ASN A 186 18.60 29.23 -16.85
C ASN A 186 17.46 28.73 -15.95
N ARG A 187 16.29 28.39 -16.50
CA ARG A 187 15.07 28.09 -15.72
C ARG A 187 14.48 26.73 -16.06
N VAL A 188 13.79 26.15 -15.09
CA VAL A 188 12.97 24.96 -15.31
C VAL A 188 11.68 25.40 -16.01
N SER A 189 11.50 24.95 -17.24
CA SER A 189 10.34 25.32 -18.07
C SER A 189 9.26 24.27 -18.09
N TYR A 190 9.62 23.01 -17.84
CA TYR A 190 8.71 21.87 -17.94
C TYR A 190 9.06 20.80 -16.91
N VAL A 191 8.03 20.23 -16.28
CA VAL A 191 8.15 19.00 -15.50
C VAL A 191 7.08 18.01 -15.93
N ARG A 192 7.42 16.73 -15.95
CA ARG A 192 6.47 15.63 -16.09
C ARG A 192 6.79 14.56 -15.07
N PHE A 193 5.78 14.13 -14.34
CA PHE A 193 5.88 13.07 -13.35
C PHE A 193 5.05 11.88 -13.83
N GLU A 194 5.66 10.70 -13.85
CA GLU A 194 4.95 9.44 -14.02
C GLU A 194 4.72 8.81 -12.64
N TYR A 195 3.49 8.91 -12.15
CA TYR A 195 3.07 8.34 -10.90
C TYR A 195 2.59 6.89 -11.05
N VAL A 196 2.55 6.16 -9.95
CA VAL A 196 1.98 4.81 -9.86
C VAL A 196 0.73 4.83 -8.99
N LYS A 197 -0.35 4.19 -9.46
CA LYS A 197 -1.56 3.93 -8.67
C LYS A 197 -2.02 2.49 -8.96
N GLY A 198 -1.80 1.59 -8.01
CA GLY A 198 -1.88 0.15 -8.24
C GLY A 198 -0.87 -0.29 -9.32
N SER A 199 -1.36 -0.98 -10.35
CA SER A 199 -0.56 -1.39 -11.52
C SER A 199 -0.48 -0.33 -12.63
N ILE A 200 -1.16 0.81 -12.46
CA ILE A 200 -1.34 1.81 -13.52
C ILE A 200 -0.33 2.95 -13.37
N SER A 201 0.24 3.36 -14.51
CA SER A 201 1.11 4.52 -14.65
C SER A 201 0.31 5.76 -15.06
N ILE A 202 0.35 6.82 -14.28
CA ILE A 202 -0.42 8.05 -14.52
C ILE A 202 0.53 9.25 -14.72
N PRO A 203 0.62 9.80 -15.93
CA PRO A 203 1.47 10.95 -16.19
C PRO A 203 0.77 12.30 -15.94
N HIS A 204 1.46 13.22 -15.28
CA HIS A 204 1.08 14.64 -15.19
C HIS A 204 2.21 15.51 -15.70
N SER A 205 1.88 16.63 -16.35
CA SER A 205 2.89 17.55 -16.88
C SER A 205 2.50 18.99 -16.75
N HIS A 206 3.48 19.83 -16.42
CA HIS A 206 3.31 21.25 -16.12
C HIS A 206 4.39 22.08 -16.80
N GLY A 207 4.08 23.34 -17.09
CA GLY A 207 4.96 24.22 -17.85
C GLY A 207 4.98 23.91 -19.36
N LYS A 208 5.95 24.48 -20.08
CA LYS A 208 6.06 24.39 -21.54
C LYS A 208 7.37 23.74 -21.97
N ARG A 209 7.25 22.65 -22.72
CA ARG A 209 8.40 21.93 -23.30
C ARG A 209 8.99 22.72 -24.47
N LYS A 210 10.16 23.33 -24.27
CA LYS A 210 10.92 24.04 -25.32
C LYS A 210 12.04 23.20 -25.93
N GLN A 211 12.59 22.26 -25.17
CA GLN A 211 13.64 21.34 -25.60
C GLN A 211 13.32 19.91 -25.16
N GLU A 212 14.12 18.94 -25.60
CA GLU A 212 14.03 17.57 -25.13
C GLU A 212 14.29 17.52 -23.61
N PRO A 213 13.33 17.06 -22.79
CA PRO A 213 13.49 17.03 -21.35
C PRO A 213 14.44 15.90 -20.95
N LYS A 214 15.22 16.14 -19.91
CA LYS A 214 16.10 15.12 -19.36
C LYS A 214 15.31 14.22 -18.42
N GLU A 215 15.55 12.91 -18.52
CA GLU A 215 14.86 11.91 -17.73
C GLU A 215 15.61 11.53 -16.46
N PHE A 216 14.84 11.15 -15.44
CA PHE A 216 15.31 10.51 -14.23
C PHE A 216 14.35 9.38 -13.86
N VAL A 217 14.80 8.14 -14.05
CA VAL A 217 14.03 6.92 -13.79
C VAL A 217 14.38 6.36 -12.42
N LEU A 218 13.36 5.94 -11.67
CA LEU A 218 13.50 5.25 -10.39
C LEU A 218 13.26 3.75 -10.58
N ASP A 219 14.00 2.93 -9.83
CA ASP A 219 13.77 1.49 -9.69
C ASP A 219 12.54 1.23 -8.79
N TYR A 220 11.35 1.61 -9.24
CA TYR A 220 10.08 1.41 -8.52
C TYR A 220 9.67 -0.07 -8.53
N PRO A 221 9.17 -0.65 -7.41
CA PRO A 221 8.85 0.00 -6.12
C PRO A 221 10.02 0.07 -5.13
N ASN A 222 11.21 -0.43 -5.49
CA ASN A 222 12.35 -0.58 -4.59
C ASN A 222 13.06 0.74 -4.25
N GLU A 223 12.88 1.76 -5.08
CA GLU A 223 13.51 3.07 -4.99
C GLU A 223 12.44 4.15 -5.00
N HIS A 224 12.55 5.10 -4.08
CA HIS A 224 11.64 6.23 -3.97
C HIS A 224 12.41 7.53 -3.76
N ILE A 225 11.77 8.67 -4.05
CA ILE A 225 12.38 9.99 -3.83
C ILE A 225 12.37 10.27 -2.32
N ALA A 226 13.57 10.42 -1.75
CA ALA A 226 13.76 10.75 -0.34
C ALA A 226 13.80 12.27 -0.10
N SER A 227 14.36 13.02 -1.05
CA SER A 227 14.34 14.48 -0.99
C SER A 227 14.44 15.14 -2.36
N VAL A 228 13.89 16.33 -2.47
CA VAL A 228 14.06 17.24 -3.60
C VAL A 228 14.76 18.49 -3.12
N GLU A 229 15.85 18.86 -3.78
CA GLU A 229 16.52 20.14 -3.57
C GLU A 229 16.35 21.01 -4.81
N GLY A 230 16.12 22.30 -4.64
CA GLY A 230 16.05 23.21 -5.76
C GLY A 230 16.41 24.64 -5.39
N THR A 231 16.44 25.51 -6.39
CA THR A 231 16.62 26.95 -6.21
C THR A 231 15.52 27.72 -6.94
N SER A 232 15.21 28.92 -6.47
CA SER A 232 14.28 29.81 -7.14
C SER A 232 14.67 31.29 -7.08
N ASP A 233 14.49 32.01 -8.18
CA ASP A 233 14.69 33.48 -8.30
C ASP A 233 13.37 34.25 -8.52
N GLY A 234 12.24 33.63 -8.14
CA GLY A 234 10.90 34.00 -8.60
C GLY A 234 10.31 32.99 -9.60
N PHE A 235 11.17 32.14 -10.18
CA PHE A 235 10.80 30.90 -10.86
C PHE A 235 11.70 29.78 -10.34
N VAL A 236 11.30 28.52 -10.52
CA VAL A 236 12.18 27.39 -10.21
C VAL A 236 13.34 27.38 -11.22
N THR A 237 14.56 27.58 -10.72
CA THR A 237 15.77 27.68 -11.53
C THR A 237 16.55 26.38 -11.56
N SER A 238 16.51 25.59 -10.47
CA SER A 238 17.11 24.25 -10.45
C SER A 238 16.32 23.23 -9.65
N LEU A 239 16.49 21.95 -10.01
CA LEU A 239 15.96 20.79 -9.31
C LEU A 239 17.00 19.66 -9.28
N THR A 240 17.13 19.01 -8.13
CA THR A 240 17.95 17.82 -7.91
C THR A 240 17.16 16.85 -7.04
N PHE A 241 17.03 15.60 -7.47
CA PHE A 241 16.29 14.55 -6.76
C PHE A 241 17.28 13.58 -6.13
N LYS A 242 17.06 13.23 -4.86
CA LYS A 242 17.81 12.20 -4.14
C LYS A 242 16.88 11.07 -3.75
N THR A 243 17.31 9.83 -3.94
CA THR A 243 16.49 8.64 -3.70
C THR A 243 16.89 7.92 -2.42
N SER A 244 16.02 7.03 -1.96
CA SER A 244 16.26 6.14 -0.82
C SER A 244 17.44 5.19 -0.97
N LYS A 245 17.87 4.90 -2.21
CA LYS A 245 19.07 4.09 -2.51
C LYS A 245 20.36 4.92 -2.57
N GLY A 246 20.31 6.22 -2.25
CA GLY A 246 21.45 7.13 -2.34
C GLY A 246 21.76 7.61 -3.76
N LYS A 247 20.93 7.28 -4.75
CA LYS A 247 21.05 7.80 -6.12
C LYS A 247 20.69 9.28 -6.12
N THR A 248 21.48 10.09 -6.82
CA THR A 248 21.21 11.52 -7.02
C THR A 248 21.06 11.80 -8.50
N SER A 249 20.01 12.52 -8.91
CA SER A 249 19.84 12.95 -10.29
C SER A 249 20.92 13.97 -10.66
N PRO A 250 21.19 14.18 -11.97
CA PRO A 250 21.83 15.42 -12.40
C PRO A 250 21.04 16.62 -11.88
N THR A 251 21.72 17.74 -11.62
CA THR A 251 21.03 19.00 -11.40
C THR A 251 20.41 19.47 -12.71
N PHE A 252 19.09 19.61 -12.71
CA PHE A 252 18.36 20.20 -13.81
C PHE A 252 18.29 21.71 -13.61
N GLY A 253 18.54 22.49 -14.66
CA GLY A 253 18.59 23.95 -14.61
C GLY A 253 19.88 24.48 -13.99
N ASN A 254 19.86 25.74 -13.56
CA ASN A 254 21.02 26.45 -13.02
C ASN A 254 20.77 26.85 -11.57
N VAL A 255 21.74 26.57 -10.70
CA VAL A 255 21.65 26.81 -9.24
C VAL A 255 21.76 28.31 -8.97
N ILE A 256 20.64 29.03 -9.07
CA ILE A 256 20.55 30.50 -8.97
C ILE A 256 19.35 30.87 -8.09
N GLY A 257 19.55 31.77 -7.13
CA GLY A 257 18.48 32.26 -6.23
C GLY A 257 18.40 31.50 -4.92
N THR A 258 17.24 31.54 -4.27
CA THR A 258 17.01 30.99 -2.93
C THR A 258 16.86 29.47 -2.98
N LYS A 259 17.60 28.75 -2.13
CA LYS A 259 17.50 27.29 -2.01
C LYS A 259 16.26 26.87 -1.24
N PHE A 260 15.61 25.80 -1.71
CA PHE A 260 14.57 25.08 -0.98
C PHE A 260 14.86 23.58 -0.93
N VAL A 261 14.32 22.90 0.08
CA VAL A 261 14.45 21.45 0.27
C VAL A 261 13.10 20.88 0.69
N PHE A 262 12.68 19.82 0.02
CA PHE A 262 11.56 18.97 0.40
C PHE A 262 12.10 17.64 0.87
N ALA A 263 12.03 17.39 2.16
CA ALA A 263 12.42 16.12 2.77
C ALA A 263 11.59 15.94 4.03
N GLU A 264 11.12 14.72 4.26
CA GLU A 264 10.34 14.40 5.43
C GLU A 264 10.74 13.04 5.95
N LYS A 265 11.19 12.99 7.22
CA LYS A 265 11.72 11.77 7.81
C LYS A 265 10.60 10.75 7.98
N ASP A 266 10.87 9.50 7.60
CA ASP A 266 9.92 8.35 7.67
C ASP A 266 8.76 8.43 6.66
N PHE A 267 8.87 9.32 5.66
CA PHE A 267 7.86 9.55 4.63
C PHE A 267 8.49 9.45 3.22
N VAL A 268 7.63 9.22 2.23
CA VAL A 268 7.97 9.07 0.82
C VAL A 268 7.21 10.11 0.01
N LEU A 269 7.88 10.70 -1.00
CA LEU A 269 7.21 11.62 -1.92
C LEU A 269 6.22 10.86 -2.82
N VAL A 270 4.95 11.24 -2.73
CA VAL A 270 3.80 10.58 -3.37
C VAL A 270 3.04 11.47 -4.34
N GLY A 271 3.44 12.73 -4.48
CA GLY A 271 2.79 13.69 -5.35
C GLY A 271 3.50 15.02 -5.38
N PHE A 272 3.24 15.80 -6.42
CA PHE A 272 3.71 17.17 -6.54
C PHE A 272 2.53 18.14 -6.67
N ARG A 273 2.77 19.37 -6.24
CA ARG A 273 1.88 20.51 -6.43
C ARG A 273 2.71 21.73 -6.79
N GLY A 274 2.11 22.78 -7.33
CA GLY A 274 2.90 23.93 -7.74
C GLY A 274 2.11 24.99 -8.48
N ARG A 275 2.87 25.83 -9.17
CA ARG A 275 2.35 26.87 -10.04
C ARG A 275 3.16 26.91 -11.32
N SER A 276 2.51 27.05 -12.47
CA SER A 276 3.21 27.17 -13.74
C SER A 276 2.42 27.94 -14.79
N SER A 277 3.16 28.51 -15.74
CA SER A 277 2.65 29.03 -17.02
C SER A 277 3.53 28.48 -18.14
N ASP A 278 4.29 29.33 -18.83
CA ASP A 278 5.35 28.91 -19.76
C ASP A 278 6.59 28.38 -19.01
N LEU A 279 6.75 28.77 -17.74
CA LEU A 279 7.80 28.32 -16.81
C LEU A 279 7.20 27.67 -15.56
N ILE A 280 8.03 26.97 -14.79
CA ILE A 280 7.64 26.52 -13.44
C ILE A 280 7.88 27.66 -12.45
N ASP A 281 6.80 28.29 -11.99
CA ASP A 281 6.83 29.41 -11.05
C ASP A 281 7.20 28.94 -9.64
N ALA A 282 6.55 27.87 -9.16
CA ALA A 282 6.79 27.30 -7.83
C ALA A 282 6.51 25.79 -7.81
N LEU A 283 7.19 25.07 -6.92
CA LEU A 283 7.03 23.62 -6.73
C LEU A 283 6.87 23.31 -5.25
N GLY A 284 5.95 22.42 -4.90
CA GLY A 284 5.71 21.82 -3.59
C GLY A 284 5.54 20.32 -3.72
N ALA A 285 5.39 19.61 -2.60
CA ALA A 285 5.37 18.16 -2.59
C ALA A 285 4.42 17.58 -1.54
N HIS A 286 3.83 16.43 -1.88
CA HIS A 286 3.07 15.58 -0.98
C HIS A 286 3.93 14.42 -0.52
N PHE A 287 3.94 14.19 0.79
CA PHE A 287 4.64 13.11 1.45
C PHE A 287 3.62 12.19 2.10
N GLY A 288 3.56 10.95 1.63
CA GLY A 288 2.84 9.88 2.29
C GLY A 288 3.81 9.20 3.25
N PRO A 289 3.33 8.51 4.29
CA PRO A 289 4.20 7.68 5.10
C PRO A 289 4.86 6.69 4.18
N ALA A 290 6.12 6.38 4.46
CA ALA A 290 6.71 5.24 3.78
C ALA A 290 5.71 4.10 3.92
N PRO A 291 5.36 3.39 2.81
CA PRO A 291 4.61 2.16 2.96
C PRO A 291 5.29 1.42 4.12
N PRO A 292 4.53 0.82 5.06
CA PRO A 292 5.16 0.01 6.10
C PRO A 292 6.22 -0.78 5.38
N THR A 293 7.44 -0.85 5.91
CA THR A 293 8.43 -1.76 5.36
C THR A 293 7.79 -3.15 5.53
N VAL A 294 6.90 -3.51 4.59
CA VAL A 294 6.80 -4.82 4.01
C VAL A 294 8.28 -5.10 3.84
N PRO A 295 8.85 -6.02 4.63
CA PRO A 295 10.23 -6.37 4.43
C PRO A 295 10.34 -6.52 2.93
N VAL A 296 11.10 -5.60 2.31
CA VAL A 296 11.42 -5.69 0.89
C VAL A 296 11.76 -7.15 0.74
N PRO A 297 11.11 -7.92 -0.17
CA PRO A 297 11.51 -9.30 -0.40
C PRO A 297 13.01 -9.21 -0.57
N VAL A 298 13.74 -9.70 0.43
CA VAL A 298 15.19 -9.48 0.57
C VAL A 298 15.76 -9.82 -0.78
N PRO A 299 16.52 -8.90 -1.43
CA PRO A 299 16.67 -8.87 -2.88
C PRO A 299 16.79 -10.28 -3.39
N ALA A 300 15.73 -10.75 -4.06
CA ALA A 300 15.63 -12.15 -4.40
C ALA A 300 16.76 -12.43 -5.39
N LYS A 301 17.70 -13.29 -5.00
CA LYS A 301 18.85 -13.60 -5.83
C LYS A 301 18.37 -14.47 -6.99
N LYS A 302 18.54 -13.98 -8.22
CA LYS A 302 18.30 -14.77 -9.44
C LYS A 302 19.39 -15.83 -9.56
N LEU A 303 19.02 -17.10 -9.52
CA LEU A 303 19.93 -18.21 -9.81
C LEU A 303 19.92 -18.51 -11.31
N GLU A 304 21.07 -18.94 -11.84
CA GLU A 304 21.22 -19.35 -13.23
C GLU A 304 20.26 -20.48 -13.58
N ALA A 305 19.57 -20.35 -14.71
CA ALA A 305 18.62 -21.36 -15.18
C ALA A 305 19.36 -22.60 -15.70
N LYS A 306 18.70 -23.76 -15.62
CA LYS A 306 19.20 -25.07 -16.05
C LYS A 306 18.26 -25.68 -17.08
N GLY A 307 18.84 -26.41 -18.04
CA GLY A 307 18.14 -26.97 -19.20
C GLY A 307 18.70 -26.45 -20.53
N GLY A 308 17.92 -26.66 -21.60
CA GLY A 308 18.26 -26.32 -22.97
C GLY A 308 18.08 -24.85 -23.34
N ASN A 309 18.48 -24.53 -24.58
CA ASN A 309 18.46 -23.16 -25.11
C ASN A 309 17.26 -22.84 -26.02
N GLY A 310 16.37 -23.80 -26.25
CA GLY A 310 15.18 -23.65 -27.09
C GLY A 310 14.06 -22.83 -26.46
N GLY A 311 13.09 -22.40 -27.27
CA GLY A 311 11.90 -21.67 -26.81
C GLY A 311 12.12 -20.18 -26.53
N ALA A 312 11.01 -19.50 -26.26
CA ALA A 312 10.99 -18.09 -25.86
C ALA A 312 11.33 -17.95 -24.37
N ALA A 313 12.11 -16.93 -24.03
CA ALA A 313 12.42 -16.61 -22.64
C ALA A 313 11.18 -16.06 -21.91
N TRP A 314 11.03 -16.47 -20.65
CA TRP A 314 9.99 -15.99 -19.76
C TRP A 314 10.57 -15.73 -18.37
N ASP A 315 9.97 -14.79 -17.65
CA ASP A 315 10.39 -14.39 -16.31
C ASP A 315 9.15 -13.88 -15.57
N ASP A 316 8.69 -14.63 -14.57
CA ASP A 316 7.55 -14.21 -13.74
C ASP A 316 7.98 -13.16 -12.70
N GLY A 317 9.28 -12.88 -12.57
CA GLY A 317 9.84 -12.10 -11.48
C GLY A 317 9.86 -12.89 -10.17
N PHE A 318 9.82 -12.16 -9.06
CA PHE A 318 9.83 -12.72 -7.72
C PHE A 318 8.73 -12.11 -6.86
N TYR A 319 8.27 -12.88 -5.90
CA TYR A 319 7.14 -12.57 -5.02
C TYR A 319 7.51 -12.84 -3.56
N GLU A 320 6.54 -12.80 -2.63
CA GLU A 320 6.83 -13.13 -1.22
C GLU A 320 6.91 -14.65 -1.01
N ASP A 321 6.04 -15.41 -1.68
CA ASP A 321 5.98 -16.88 -1.61
C ASP A 321 5.32 -17.50 -2.85
N VAL A 322 5.54 -18.80 -3.03
CA VAL A 322 4.86 -19.64 -4.04
C VAL A 322 3.76 -20.43 -3.33
N ARG A 323 2.51 -20.33 -3.81
CA ARG A 323 1.35 -20.99 -3.21
C ARG A 323 1.01 -22.30 -3.89
N LYS A 324 1.07 -22.33 -5.22
CA LYS A 324 0.66 -23.49 -6.00
C LYS A 324 1.48 -23.58 -7.28
N ILE A 325 1.78 -24.80 -7.68
CA ILE A 325 2.45 -25.12 -8.93
C ILE A 325 1.51 -25.99 -9.75
N TYR A 326 1.39 -25.67 -11.04
CA TYR A 326 0.70 -26.47 -12.03
C TYR A 326 1.76 -27.00 -13.01
N ILE A 327 1.81 -28.31 -13.19
CA ILE A 327 2.76 -28.96 -14.11
C ILE A 327 1.97 -29.78 -15.13
N GLY A 328 2.14 -29.48 -16.40
CA GLY A 328 1.63 -30.29 -17.50
C GLY A 328 2.72 -31.16 -18.08
N GLN A 329 2.45 -32.46 -18.18
CA GLN A 329 3.33 -33.43 -18.79
C GLN A 329 2.95 -33.63 -20.27
N GLY A 330 3.96 -33.71 -21.14
CA GLY A 330 3.81 -34.13 -22.53
C GLY A 330 4.49 -35.49 -22.76
N ASP A 331 4.38 -36.01 -23.98
CA ASP A 331 4.86 -37.36 -24.35
C ASP A 331 6.37 -37.58 -24.10
N SER A 332 7.15 -36.50 -24.05
CA SER A 332 8.61 -36.51 -23.98
C SER A 332 9.19 -35.83 -22.73
N GLY A 333 8.38 -35.27 -21.84
CA GLY A 333 8.86 -34.53 -20.67
C GLY A 333 7.88 -33.47 -20.17
N VAL A 334 8.39 -32.43 -19.50
CA VAL A 334 7.56 -31.33 -18.98
C VAL A 334 7.19 -30.40 -20.13
N SER A 335 5.89 -30.33 -20.47
CA SER A 335 5.40 -29.51 -21.57
C SER A 335 4.87 -28.16 -21.11
N PHE A 336 4.44 -28.04 -19.85
CA PHE A 336 3.83 -26.83 -19.32
C PHE A 336 4.14 -26.63 -17.84
N VAL A 337 4.37 -25.38 -17.44
CA VAL A 337 4.41 -24.96 -16.03
C VAL A 337 3.63 -23.67 -15.83
N LYS A 338 2.96 -23.55 -14.68
CA LYS A 338 2.33 -22.31 -14.22
C LYS A 338 2.43 -22.25 -12.70
N PHE A 339 2.56 -21.05 -12.17
CA PHE A 339 2.71 -20.83 -10.74
C PHE A 339 1.66 -19.84 -10.23
N GLU A 340 1.23 -20.01 -8.98
CA GLU A 340 0.50 -19.00 -8.23
C GLU A 340 1.36 -18.51 -7.09
N TYR A 341 1.43 -17.20 -6.94
CA TYR A 341 2.30 -16.52 -5.99
C TYR A 341 1.49 -15.75 -4.95
N VAL A 342 2.13 -15.43 -3.82
CA VAL A 342 1.64 -14.53 -2.79
C VAL A 342 2.40 -13.22 -2.88
N ASN A 343 1.67 -12.11 -2.93
CA ASN A 343 2.24 -10.77 -2.83
C ASN A 343 1.45 -9.99 -1.76
N GLY A 344 1.94 -9.99 -0.53
CA GLY A 344 1.24 -9.46 0.62
C GLY A 344 -0.02 -10.27 0.93
N LYS A 345 -1.19 -9.66 0.73
CA LYS A 345 -2.51 -10.32 0.94
C LYS A 345 -3.14 -10.83 -0.36
N GLU A 346 -2.51 -10.55 -1.50
CA GLU A 346 -3.06 -10.88 -2.82
C GLU A 346 -2.46 -12.19 -3.35
N LEU A 347 -3.29 -12.88 -4.14
CA LEU A 347 -2.86 -14.01 -4.95
C LEU A 347 -2.62 -13.55 -6.37
N VAL A 348 -1.41 -13.78 -6.84
CA VAL A 348 -1.01 -13.46 -8.20
C VAL A 348 -0.98 -14.76 -8.99
N ALA A 349 -1.93 -14.92 -9.92
CA ALA A 349 -1.90 -16.01 -10.87
C ALA A 349 -0.85 -15.72 -11.94
N GLY A 350 0.20 -16.54 -12.00
CA GLY A 350 1.23 -16.46 -13.03
C GLY A 350 0.69 -16.87 -14.41
N VAL A 351 1.47 -16.56 -15.45
CA VAL A 351 1.18 -16.97 -16.81
C VAL A 351 1.63 -18.43 -17.00
N GLY A 352 0.94 -19.17 -17.85
CA GLY A 352 1.36 -20.52 -18.22
C GLY A 352 2.46 -20.50 -19.27
N HIS A 353 3.51 -21.27 -19.04
CA HIS A 353 4.69 -21.36 -19.89
C HIS A 353 4.79 -22.74 -20.50
N GLY A 354 4.90 -22.81 -21.83
CA GLY A 354 4.87 -24.07 -22.58
C GLY A 354 3.48 -24.38 -23.13
N LYS A 355 3.29 -25.60 -23.64
CA LYS A 355 2.02 -26.05 -24.21
C LYS A 355 1.34 -27.07 -23.30
N MET A 356 0.14 -26.71 -22.86
CA MET A 356 -0.71 -27.62 -22.09
C MET A 356 -1.13 -28.80 -22.97
N SER A 357 -0.85 -30.02 -22.51
CA SER A 357 -1.27 -31.24 -23.20
C SER A 357 -2.75 -31.54 -22.92
N ILE A 358 -3.32 -32.49 -23.66
CA ILE A 358 -4.70 -32.97 -23.43
C ILE A 358 -4.88 -33.64 -22.07
N LEU A 359 -3.78 -34.00 -21.39
CA LEU A 359 -3.79 -34.62 -20.06
C LEU A 359 -4.03 -33.60 -18.93
N GLY A 360 -3.99 -32.29 -19.24
CA GLY A 360 -4.16 -31.23 -18.25
C GLY A 360 -2.92 -31.00 -17.40
N THR A 361 -3.12 -30.54 -16.17
CA THR A 361 -2.05 -30.23 -15.22
C THR A 361 -2.22 -30.96 -13.91
N GLU A 362 -1.11 -31.44 -13.36
CA GLU A 362 -1.01 -31.83 -11.96
C GLU A 362 -0.76 -30.60 -11.08
N GLU A 363 -1.34 -30.61 -9.89
CA GLU A 363 -1.21 -29.51 -8.94
C GLU A 363 -0.36 -29.90 -7.73
N PHE A 364 0.59 -29.04 -7.37
CA PHE A 364 1.33 -29.12 -6.13
C PHE A 364 1.02 -27.87 -5.28
N VAL A 365 0.10 -28.04 -4.33
CA VAL A 365 -0.37 -26.97 -3.42
C VAL A 365 0.45 -26.98 -2.14
N LEU A 366 0.96 -25.81 -1.73
CA LEU A 366 1.71 -25.65 -0.48
C LEU A 366 0.81 -25.23 0.68
N ASP A 367 1.09 -25.75 1.88
CA ASP A 367 0.45 -25.36 3.14
C ASP A 367 0.96 -23.98 3.64
N PHE A 368 0.55 -22.93 2.96
CA PHE A 368 0.91 -21.54 3.29
C PHE A 368 0.28 -21.09 4.64
N PRO A 369 1.02 -20.35 5.51
CA PRO A 369 2.37 -19.82 5.33
C PRO A 369 3.49 -20.74 5.84
N ASN A 370 3.17 -21.96 6.26
CA ASN A 370 4.10 -22.82 6.99
C ASN A 370 4.98 -23.70 6.08
N GLU A 371 4.57 -23.89 4.83
CA GLU A 371 5.29 -24.66 3.81
C GLU A 371 5.80 -23.74 2.69
N TYR A 372 7.09 -23.85 2.38
CA TYR A 372 7.75 -23.09 1.31
C TYR A 372 8.78 -23.97 0.60
N ILE A 373 9.04 -23.67 -0.68
CA ILE A 373 9.97 -24.43 -1.52
C ILE A 373 11.41 -24.06 -1.13
N VAL A 374 12.26 -25.05 -0.92
CA VAL A 374 13.68 -24.88 -0.58
C VAL A 374 14.62 -25.30 -1.72
N SER A 375 14.18 -26.24 -2.57
CA SER A 375 14.91 -26.60 -3.79
C SER A 375 13.99 -27.08 -4.90
N VAL A 376 14.46 -26.91 -6.14
CA VAL A 376 13.93 -27.60 -7.32
C VAL A 376 15.00 -28.52 -7.87
N GLU A 377 14.64 -29.78 -8.03
CA GLU A 377 15.43 -30.78 -8.74
C GLU A 377 14.80 -31.00 -10.11
N GLY A 378 15.62 -31.32 -11.10
CA GLY A 378 15.11 -31.70 -12.40
C GLY A 378 16.13 -32.43 -13.24
N CYS A 379 15.70 -32.91 -14.40
CA CYS A 379 16.55 -33.50 -15.42
C CYS A 379 16.27 -32.80 -16.76
N TYR A 380 17.28 -32.74 -17.63
CA TYR A 380 17.10 -32.29 -19.00
C TYR A 380 17.86 -33.19 -19.97
N ASP A 381 17.33 -33.36 -21.18
CA ASP A 381 17.93 -34.23 -22.20
C ASP A 381 17.59 -33.80 -23.62
N ASN A 382 18.37 -34.32 -24.57
CA ASN A 382 18.08 -34.27 -26.01
C ASN A 382 17.16 -35.44 -26.38
N VAL A 383 15.85 -35.18 -26.47
CA VAL A 383 14.89 -36.21 -26.87
C VAL A 383 14.82 -36.31 -28.40
N PHE A 384 14.91 -37.54 -28.92
CA PHE A 384 14.84 -37.81 -30.37
C PHE A 384 13.56 -37.23 -30.98
N GLY A 385 13.70 -36.39 -32.01
CA GLY A 385 12.59 -35.71 -32.68
C GLY A 385 12.25 -34.33 -32.13
N ILE A 386 12.92 -33.85 -31.07
CA ILE A 386 12.82 -32.47 -30.57
C ILE A 386 14.12 -31.73 -30.88
N GLU A 387 14.01 -30.54 -31.47
CA GLU A 387 15.17 -29.78 -31.98
C GLU A 387 16.08 -29.20 -30.88
N ALA A 388 15.61 -29.13 -29.64
CA ALA A 388 16.35 -28.57 -28.52
C ALA A 388 16.13 -29.36 -27.24
N GLU A 389 17.16 -29.43 -26.38
CA GLU A 389 17.08 -30.02 -25.05
C GLU A 389 15.87 -29.49 -24.27
N LEU A 390 15.14 -30.40 -23.63
CA LEU A 390 13.97 -30.06 -22.82
C LEU A 390 14.14 -30.57 -21.39
N VAL A 391 13.41 -29.96 -20.47
CA VAL A 391 13.30 -30.41 -19.09
C VAL A 391 12.40 -31.64 -19.05
N THR A 392 13.00 -32.79 -18.77
CA THR A 392 12.33 -34.10 -18.78
C THR A 392 11.60 -34.34 -17.47
N MET A 393 12.14 -33.87 -16.34
CA MET A 393 11.55 -34.01 -15.00
C MET A 393 11.73 -32.77 -14.14
N LEU A 394 10.74 -32.47 -13.31
CA LEU A 394 10.82 -31.52 -12.20
C LEU A 394 10.33 -32.16 -10.89
N ARG A 395 11.01 -31.85 -9.79
CA ARG A 395 10.63 -32.25 -8.44
C ARG A 395 10.88 -31.11 -7.47
N PHE A 396 9.91 -30.82 -6.62
CA PHE A 396 9.94 -29.69 -5.70
C PHE A 396 10.12 -30.20 -4.27
N LYS A 397 11.15 -29.69 -3.60
CA LYS A 397 11.38 -29.95 -2.18
C LYS A 397 10.97 -28.74 -1.37
N THR A 398 10.17 -28.97 -0.33
CA THR A 398 9.75 -27.96 0.63
C THR A 398 10.46 -28.17 1.96
N ASN A 399 10.29 -27.23 2.89
CA ASN A 399 10.72 -27.42 4.28
C ASN A 399 9.98 -28.54 5.02
N LYS A 400 8.90 -29.09 4.46
CA LYS A 400 8.09 -30.15 5.09
C LYS A 400 8.14 -31.50 4.35
N ARG A 401 8.22 -31.50 3.03
CA ARG A 401 8.10 -32.72 2.19
C ARG A 401 8.74 -32.52 0.82
N THR A 402 8.77 -33.59 0.04
CA THR A 402 9.15 -33.57 -1.37
C THR A 402 7.97 -34.00 -2.23
N SER A 403 7.75 -33.33 -3.35
CA SER A 403 6.74 -33.73 -4.35
C SER A 403 7.12 -35.06 -5.02
N PRO A 404 6.18 -35.76 -5.66
CA PRO A 404 6.55 -36.75 -6.67
C PRO A 404 7.35 -36.08 -7.81
N PRO A 405 8.14 -36.84 -8.58
CA PRO A 405 8.71 -36.34 -9.83
C PRO A 405 7.59 -36.14 -10.86
N PHE A 406 7.58 -34.99 -11.51
CA PHE A 406 6.69 -34.67 -12.61
C PHE A 406 7.46 -34.79 -13.92
N GLY A 407 7.01 -35.65 -14.84
CA GLY A 407 7.73 -35.98 -16.07
C GLY A 407 8.54 -37.27 -15.96
N LEU A 408 9.52 -37.42 -16.86
CA LEU A 408 10.37 -38.60 -17.00
C LEU A 408 11.74 -38.36 -16.36
N ASP A 409 12.06 -39.12 -15.31
CA ASP A 409 13.35 -39.05 -14.61
C ASP A 409 14.48 -39.66 -15.48
N ALA A 410 14.90 -38.93 -16.50
CA ALA A 410 15.91 -39.32 -17.48
C ALA A 410 16.71 -38.10 -17.97
N GLY A 411 17.99 -38.30 -18.27
CA GLY A 411 18.88 -37.25 -18.76
C GLY A 411 19.85 -36.72 -17.71
N THR A 412 20.32 -35.49 -17.89
CA THR A 412 21.29 -34.84 -17.01
C THR A 412 20.59 -34.19 -15.82
N PRO A 413 20.88 -34.57 -14.57
CA PRO A 413 20.25 -33.99 -13.40
C PRO A 413 20.79 -32.61 -13.07
N PHE A 414 19.94 -31.76 -12.49
CA PHE A 414 20.29 -30.47 -11.92
C PHE A 414 19.53 -30.19 -10.64
N THR A 415 20.08 -29.28 -9.84
CA THR A 415 19.44 -28.78 -8.62
C THR A 415 19.58 -27.27 -8.54
N LEU A 416 18.47 -26.60 -8.22
CA LEU A 416 18.38 -25.18 -7.96
C LEU A 416 18.06 -24.99 -6.49
N GLU A 417 19.07 -24.63 -5.71
CA GLU A 417 18.95 -24.36 -4.28
C GLU A 417 19.96 -23.32 -3.81
N MET A 418 19.66 -22.67 -2.69
CA MET A 418 20.61 -21.84 -1.97
C MET A 418 20.40 -22.05 -0.47
N LYS A 419 21.49 -22.35 0.24
CA LYS A 419 21.46 -22.60 1.68
C LYS A 419 20.79 -21.43 2.42
N ASP A 420 19.92 -21.74 3.38
CA ASP A 420 19.19 -20.78 4.21
C ASP A 420 18.25 -19.85 3.42
N HIS A 421 17.85 -20.23 2.20
CA HIS A 421 16.90 -19.48 1.37
C HIS A 421 15.71 -20.34 0.94
N LYS A 422 14.59 -19.69 0.66
CA LYS A 422 13.39 -20.25 0.01
C LYS A 422 13.27 -19.74 -1.43
N ILE A 423 12.58 -20.49 -2.29
CA ILE A 423 12.28 -20.07 -3.67
C ILE A 423 11.01 -19.22 -3.69
N VAL A 424 11.08 -18.10 -4.39
CA VAL A 424 10.04 -17.05 -4.40
C VAL A 424 9.61 -16.61 -5.81
N GLY A 425 10.14 -17.24 -6.85
CA GLY A 425 9.86 -16.87 -8.24
C GLY A 425 10.56 -17.79 -9.23
N PHE A 426 10.08 -17.78 -10.48
CA PHE A 426 10.57 -18.65 -11.54
C PHE A 426 10.84 -17.86 -12.82
N HIS A 427 11.83 -18.31 -13.58
CA HIS A 427 12.15 -17.82 -14.93
C HIS A 427 12.66 -18.98 -15.78
N GLY A 428 12.76 -18.79 -17.10
CA GLY A 428 13.25 -19.86 -17.96
C GLY A 428 12.99 -19.64 -19.44
N LYS A 429 12.89 -20.75 -20.19
CA LYS A 429 12.55 -20.76 -21.61
C LYS A 429 11.55 -21.85 -21.93
N ALA A 430 10.57 -21.55 -22.76
CA ALA A 430 9.53 -22.50 -23.16
C ALA A 430 9.06 -22.28 -24.60
N GLY A 431 8.68 -23.36 -25.26
CA GLY A 431 8.04 -23.40 -26.57
C GLY A 431 6.85 -24.36 -26.51
N ASP A 432 6.86 -25.42 -27.32
CA ASP A 432 5.94 -26.55 -27.11
C ASP A 432 6.28 -27.34 -25.83
N PHE A 433 7.55 -27.30 -25.40
CA PHE A 433 8.04 -27.88 -24.16
C PHE A 433 8.72 -26.84 -23.27
N VAL A 434 8.89 -27.17 -21.99
CA VAL A 434 9.73 -26.39 -21.08
C VAL A 434 11.18 -26.77 -21.37
N HIS A 435 11.96 -25.82 -21.88
CA HIS A 435 13.35 -26.05 -22.23
C HIS A 435 14.30 -25.72 -21.08
N GLN A 436 13.98 -24.70 -20.29
CA GLN A 436 14.86 -24.20 -19.24
C GLN A 436 14.05 -23.72 -18.03
N VAL A 437 14.56 -23.97 -16.83
CA VAL A 437 13.98 -23.47 -15.57
C VAL A 437 15.07 -22.87 -14.69
N GLY A 438 14.80 -21.70 -14.14
CA GLY A 438 15.58 -20.99 -13.14
C GLY A 438 14.67 -20.46 -12.03
N VAL A 439 15.28 -20.05 -10.92
CA VAL A 439 14.55 -19.62 -9.71
C VAL A 439 15.09 -18.31 -9.15
N TYR A 440 14.23 -17.59 -8.44
CA TYR A 440 14.60 -16.53 -7.52
C TYR A 440 14.56 -17.05 -6.08
N VAL A 441 15.57 -16.73 -5.28
CA VAL A 441 15.67 -17.17 -3.88
C VAL A 441 15.74 -16.01 -2.90
N SER A 442 15.12 -16.15 -1.73
CA SER A 442 15.12 -15.15 -0.65
C SER A 442 15.47 -15.81 0.70
N PRO A 443 16.23 -15.16 1.61
CA PRO A 443 16.60 -15.75 2.89
C PRO A 443 15.39 -16.15 3.75
N ILE A 444 15.55 -17.25 4.47
CA ILE A 444 14.58 -17.71 5.45
C ILE A 444 14.88 -17.02 6.78
N PHE A 445 14.01 -16.12 7.23
CA PHE A 445 14.10 -15.57 8.57
C PHE A 445 13.47 -16.54 9.56
N LYS A 446 14.28 -17.11 10.45
CA LYS A 446 13.77 -17.86 11.61
C LYS A 446 13.28 -16.84 12.63
N SER A 447 11.99 -16.86 12.93
CA SER A 447 11.38 -16.13 14.06
C SER A 447 11.85 -16.68 15.39
#